data_AF-A0A348PNX6-F1
#
_entry.id   AF-A0A348PNX6-F1
#
_cell.length_a   1.000
_cell.length_b   1.000
_cell.length_c   1.000
_cell.angle_alpha   90.00
_cell.angle_beta   90.00
_cell.angle_gamma   90.00
#
_symmetry.space_group_name_H-M   'P 1'
#
loop_
_entity.id
_entity.type
_entity.pdbx_description
1 polymer ?
#
loop_
_entity_poly.entity_id
_entity_poly.type
_entity_poly.pdbx_seq_one_letter_code
_entity_poly.pdbx_strand_id
1 'polypeptide(L)'
;MRIVTFFVLGILWNSAIDAQTINTDIFIKNIDLLYESAAKSFKEIKLEQSGNTDDGDVKYHSSRKISGASDVYIKADDENSYTYVAHFESKDLKTAEAKIEEMMGLILGQVSDKGLARSKGTEMRYEGYKKHTVEYETDNIDLLGKYPSFSVGVLKGSNPVMIELTINEPLWK
;
A
#
# COMPACT_ATOMS: atom_id res chain seq x y z
N MET A 1 -28.93 -20.49 54.59
CA MET A 1 -28.29 -19.39 53.85
C MET A 1 -27.75 -19.95 52.55
N ARG A 2 -28.37 -19.62 51.41
CA ARG A 2 -28.00 -20.19 50.09
C ARG A 2 -26.84 -19.39 49.50
N ILE A 3 -25.78 -20.09 49.14
CA ILE A 3 -24.62 -19.61 48.38
C ILE A 3 -25.09 -19.28 46.97
N VAL A 4 -24.78 -18.08 46.47
CA VAL A 4 -24.92 -17.73 45.06
C VAL A 4 -23.54 -17.33 44.55
N THR A 5 -22.87 -18.30 43.94
CA THR A 5 -21.63 -18.09 43.20
C THR A 5 -22.01 -17.51 41.83
N PHE A 6 -21.70 -16.24 41.59
CA PHE A 6 -21.83 -15.63 40.27
C PHE A 6 -20.61 -16.03 39.43
N PHE A 7 -20.82 -16.96 38.49
CA PHE A 7 -19.92 -17.14 37.36
C PHE A 7 -20.11 -15.96 36.40
N VAL A 8 -19.17 -15.01 36.42
CA VAL A 8 -19.05 -14.04 35.33
C VAL A 8 -18.34 -14.77 34.18
N LEU A 9 -19.13 -15.27 33.22
CA LEU A 9 -18.59 -15.69 31.93
C LEU A 9 -17.97 -14.46 31.27
N GLY A 10 -16.64 -14.43 31.24
CA GLY A 10 -15.89 -13.54 30.36
C GLY A 10 -16.24 -13.91 28.92
N ILE A 11 -17.09 -13.11 28.28
CA ILE A 11 -17.24 -13.12 26.84
C ILE A 11 -15.93 -12.54 26.30
N LEU A 12 -14.98 -13.42 26.00
CA LEU A 12 -13.86 -13.11 25.12
C LEU A 12 -14.47 -12.63 23.81
N TRP A 13 -14.50 -11.32 23.62
CA TRP A 13 -14.62 -10.71 22.30
C TRP A 13 -13.36 -11.10 21.53
N ASN A 14 -13.37 -12.30 20.97
CA ASN A 14 -12.58 -12.62 19.80
C ASN A 14 -13.25 -11.87 18.65
N SER A 15 -13.09 -10.55 18.62
CA SER A 15 -13.22 -9.81 17.37
C SER A 15 -12.08 -10.32 16.50
N ALA A 16 -12.36 -11.41 15.79
CA ALA A 16 -11.65 -11.73 14.57
C ALA A 16 -11.65 -10.42 13.78
N ILE A 17 -10.49 -9.76 13.74
CA ILE A 17 -10.23 -8.70 12.79
C ILE A 17 -10.33 -9.42 11.46
N ASP A 18 -11.54 -9.41 10.89
CA ASP A 18 -11.78 -9.90 9.55
C ASP A 18 -10.80 -9.15 8.65
N ALA A 19 -9.95 -9.90 7.98
CA ALA A 19 -9.00 -9.35 7.01
C ALA A 19 -9.78 -8.39 6.10
N GLN A 20 -9.32 -7.14 6.00
CA GLN A 20 -9.97 -6.12 5.19
C GLN A 20 -10.23 -6.68 3.79
N THR A 21 -11.51 -6.92 3.48
CA THR A 21 -11.88 -7.58 2.23
C THR A 21 -11.76 -6.53 1.13
N ILE A 22 -10.69 -6.61 0.35
CA ILE A 22 -10.50 -5.80 -0.85
C ILE A 22 -11.60 -6.18 -1.85
N ASN A 23 -12.38 -5.21 -2.29
CA ASN A 23 -13.25 -5.41 -3.44
C ASN A 23 -12.38 -5.35 -4.71
N THR A 24 -12.14 -6.50 -5.33
CA THR A 24 -11.22 -6.65 -6.46
C THR A 24 -11.52 -5.70 -7.61
N ASP A 25 -12.80 -5.55 -7.99
CA ASP A 25 -13.20 -4.69 -9.12
C ASP A 25 -12.92 -3.20 -8.83
N ILE A 26 -13.17 -2.77 -7.60
CA ILE A 26 -12.90 -1.39 -7.18
C ILE A 26 -11.38 -1.18 -7.07
N PHE A 27 -10.66 -2.15 -6.52
CA PHE A 27 -9.21 -2.09 -6.38
C PHE A 27 -8.52 -1.94 -7.75
N ILE A 28 -8.87 -2.77 -8.73
CA ILE A 28 -8.33 -2.68 -10.10
C ILE A 28 -8.57 -1.29 -10.71
N LYS A 29 -9.80 -0.77 -10.59
CA LYS A 29 -10.13 0.59 -11.06
C LYS A 29 -9.34 1.67 -10.32
N ASN A 30 -9.08 1.49 -9.02
CA ASN A 30 -8.25 2.42 -8.27
C ASN A 30 -6.79 2.38 -8.75
N ILE A 31 -6.22 1.21 -9.02
CA ILE A 31 -4.86 1.07 -9.55
C ILE A 31 -4.72 1.81 -10.89
N ASP A 32 -5.67 1.66 -11.80
CA ASP A 32 -5.63 2.36 -13.08
C ASP A 32 -5.69 3.89 -12.92
N LEU A 33 -6.63 4.39 -12.11
CA LEU A 33 -6.75 5.82 -11.83
C LEU A 33 -5.53 6.39 -11.11
N LEU A 34 -4.90 5.62 -10.22
CA LEU A 34 -3.69 6.03 -9.52
C LEU A 34 -2.48 5.99 -10.44
N TYR A 35 -2.40 5.05 -11.39
CA TYR A 35 -1.39 5.09 -12.46
C TYR A 35 -1.50 6.39 -13.26
N GLU A 36 -2.70 6.73 -13.72
CA GLU A 36 -2.93 7.96 -14.50
C GLU A 36 -2.62 9.22 -13.69
N SER A 37 -2.97 9.22 -12.40
CA SER A 37 -2.68 10.32 -11.49
C SER A 37 -1.16 10.46 -11.27
N ALA A 38 -0.44 9.36 -11.10
CA ALA A 38 1.02 9.35 -10.95
C ALA A 38 1.72 9.84 -12.23
N ALA A 39 1.25 9.42 -13.40
CA ALA A 39 1.81 9.81 -14.69
C ALA A 39 1.67 11.32 -14.97
N LYS A 40 0.67 11.99 -14.38
CA LYS A 40 0.50 13.45 -14.45
C LYS A 40 1.19 14.13 -13.28
N SER A 41 0.60 14.00 -12.10
CA SER A 41 1.17 14.28 -10.79
C SER A 41 0.08 14.09 -9.72
N PHE A 42 0.42 13.51 -8.58
CA PHE A 42 -0.44 13.43 -7.40
C PHE A 42 -0.76 14.79 -6.77
N LYS A 43 -0.10 15.89 -7.19
CA LYS A 43 -0.50 17.24 -6.80
C LYS A 43 -1.98 17.53 -7.06
N GLU A 44 -2.57 16.92 -8.10
CA GLU A 44 -3.99 17.09 -8.44
C GLU A 44 -4.94 16.44 -7.42
N ILE A 45 -4.47 15.42 -6.69
CA ILE A 45 -5.27 14.67 -5.72
C ILE A 45 -4.84 14.92 -4.28
N LYS A 46 -3.75 15.67 -4.08
CA LYS A 46 -3.24 16.15 -2.81
C LYS A 46 -4.18 17.19 -2.20
N LEU A 47 -4.48 17.02 -0.92
CA LEU A 47 -5.30 17.93 -0.13
C LEU A 47 -4.45 18.67 0.90
N GLU A 48 -5.04 19.07 2.02
CA GLU A 48 -4.36 19.72 3.13
C GLU A 48 -3.28 18.83 3.76
N GLN A 49 -2.26 19.49 4.33
CA GLN A 49 -1.21 18.82 5.08
C GLN A 49 -1.81 18.20 6.35
N SER A 50 -1.53 16.92 6.55
CA SER A 50 -2.01 16.14 7.69
C SER A 50 -0.91 15.84 8.72
N GLY A 51 0.36 16.14 8.41
CA GLY A 51 1.49 15.95 9.32
C GLY A 51 2.81 15.78 8.58
N ASN A 52 3.74 15.07 9.22
CA ASN A 52 5.00 14.62 8.64
C ASN A 52 5.15 13.11 8.88
N THR A 53 5.91 12.42 8.04
CA THR A 53 6.32 11.01 8.26
C THR A 53 7.50 10.94 9.22
N ASP A 54 7.81 9.74 9.70
CA ASP A 54 8.95 9.51 10.61
C ASP A 54 10.30 9.90 9.98
N ASP A 55 10.40 9.81 8.64
CA ASP A 55 11.57 10.20 7.86
C ASP A 55 11.67 11.73 7.59
N GLY A 56 10.71 12.52 8.10
CA GLY A 56 10.70 13.99 7.94
C GLY A 56 9.92 14.52 6.74
N ASP A 57 9.50 13.66 5.81
CA ASP A 57 8.70 14.06 4.64
C ASP A 57 7.32 14.58 5.03
N VAL A 58 6.75 15.44 4.19
CA VAL A 58 5.44 16.04 4.47
C VAL A 58 4.31 15.08 4.09
N LYS A 59 3.38 14.85 5.01
CA LYS A 59 2.19 14.00 4.81
C LYS A 59 0.97 14.87 4.47
N TYR A 60 0.28 14.52 3.40
CA TYR A 60 -0.96 15.15 2.94
C TYR A 60 -2.11 14.16 2.87
N HIS A 61 -3.33 14.64 3.08
CA HIS A 61 -4.51 13.85 2.75
C HIS A 61 -4.63 13.65 1.23
N SER A 62 -5.19 12.51 0.84
CA SER A 62 -5.53 12.21 -0.55
C SER A 62 -7.04 12.27 -0.75
N SER A 63 -7.47 12.95 -1.82
CA SER A 63 -8.86 12.92 -2.28
C SER A 63 -9.25 11.57 -2.91
N ARG A 64 -8.28 10.73 -3.28
CA ARG A 64 -8.49 9.36 -3.75
C ARG A 64 -8.19 8.36 -2.65
N LYS A 65 -9.08 7.38 -2.47
CA LYS A 65 -8.89 6.23 -1.59
C LYS A 65 -8.78 4.97 -2.42
N ILE A 66 -8.10 3.97 -1.88
CA ILE A 66 -8.04 2.63 -2.46
C ILE A 66 -8.89 1.65 -1.64
N SER A 67 -9.57 0.74 -2.32
CA SER A 67 -10.45 -0.25 -1.66
C SER A 67 -9.67 -1.08 -0.64
N GLY A 68 -10.18 -1.12 0.58
CA GLY A 68 -9.64 -1.95 1.66
C GLY A 68 -8.50 -1.32 2.46
N ALA A 69 -8.01 -0.12 2.13
CA ALA A 69 -6.97 0.52 2.93
C ALA A 69 -7.54 1.11 4.24
N SER A 70 -6.81 0.94 5.35
CA SER A 70 -7.07 1.58 6.65
C SER A 70 -6.61 3.04 6.68
N ASP A 71 -5.45 3.33 6.09
CA ASP A 71 -4.92 4.70 5.94
C ASP A 71 -4.46 4.95 4.50
N VAL A 72 -4.61 6.19 4.06
CA VAL A 72 -4.18 6.65 2.74
C VAL A 72 -3.68 8.08 2.85
N TYR A 73 -2.50 8.33 2.29
CA TYR A 73 -1.91 9.66 2.24
C TYR A 73 -0.99 9.83 1.05
N ILE A 74 -0.61 11.08 0.81
CA ILE A 74 0.44 11.43 -0.15
C ILE A 74 1.63 11.97 0.65
N LYS A 75 2.79 11.38 0.43
CA LYS A 75 4.07 11.87 0.93
C LYS A 75 4.67 12.81 -0.11
N ALA A 76 5.29 13.91 0.33
CA ALA A 76 6.12 14.76 -0.51
C ALA A 76 7.51 14.88 0.11
N ASP A 77 8.54 14.58 -0.68
CA ASP A 77 9.93 14.80 -0.30
C ASP A 77 10.35 16.27 -0.51
N ASP A 78 11.59 16.57 -0.13
CA ASP A 78 12.20 17.91 -0.27
C ASP A 78 12.29 18.38 -1.73
N GLU A 79 12.28 17.46 -2.69
CA GLU A 79 12.30 17.75 -4.12
C GLU A 79 10.89 17.94 -4.71
N ASN A 80 9.85 17.88 -3.87
CA ASN A 80 8.44 17.91 -4.27
C ASN A 80 8.03 16.76 -5.20
N SER A 81 8.71 15.62 -5.11
CA SER A 81 8.24 14.37 -5.70
C SER A 81 7.19 13.76 -4.78
N TYR A 82 6.08 13.31 -5.36
CA TYR A 82 4.96 12.79 -4.59
C TYR A 82 4.90 11.26 -4.65
N THR A 83 4.65 10.64 -3.50
CA THR A 83 4.37 9.21 -3.39
C THR A 83 2.98 9.03 -2.78
N TYR A 84 2.11 8.29 -3.46
CA TYR A 84 0.86 7.84 -2.88
C TYR A 84 1.14 6.61 -2.01
N VAL A 85 0.67 6.63 -0.77
CA VAL A 85 0.85 5.55 0.20
C VAL A 85 -0.50 5.09 0.70
N ALA A 86 -0.72 3.78 0.68
CA ALA A 86 -1.89 3.14 1.25
C ALA A 86 -1.48 2.00 2.18
N HIS A 87 -2.10 1.95 3.35
CA HIS A 87 -1.85 0.96 4.37
C HIS A 87 -3.05 0.02 4.52
N PHE A 88 -2.79 -1.26 4.71
CA PHE A 88 -3.79 -2.30 4.91
C PHE A 88 -3.43 -3.10 6.16
N GLU A 89 -4.39 -3.31 7.03
CA GLU A 89 -4.19 -4.12 8.24
C GLU A 89 -4.26 -5.61 7.90
N SER A 90 -3.30 -6.36 8.44
CA SER A 90 -3.29 -7.83 8.42
C SER A 90 -3.18 -8.38 9.83
N LYS A 91 -3.84 -9.52 10.04
CA LYS A 91 -3.82 -10.23 11.31
C LYS A 91 -2.44 -10.79 11.65
N ASP A 92 -1.75 -11.33 10.66
CA ASP A 92 -0.44 -11.97 10.79
C ASP A 92 0.37 -11.88 9.50
N LEU A 93 1.67 -12.16 9.62
CA LEU A 93 2.62 -12.07 8.50
C LEU A 93 2.25 -13.03 7.36
N LYS A 94 1.81 -14.24 7.67
CA LYS A 94 1.45 -15.25 6.66
C LYS A 94 0.26 -14.79 5.80
N THR A 95 -0.76 -14.23 6.44
CA THR A 95 -1.92 -13.66 5.77
C THR A 95 -1.51 -12.42 4.97
N ALA A 96 -0.59 -11.61 5.50
CA ALA A 96 -0.08 -10.44 4.80
C ALA A 96 0.65 -10.84 3.50
N GLU A 97 1.54 -11.83 3.55
CA GLU A 97 2.27 -12.34 2.38
C GLU A 97 1.33 -12.87 1.29
N ALA A 98 0.31 -13.65 1.67
CA ALA A 98 -0.69 -14.14 0.72
C ALA A 98 -1.46 -12.99 0.06
N LYS A 99 -1.83 -11.97 0.85
CA LYS A 99 -2.53 -10.80 0.35
C LYS A 99 -1.66 -9.93 -0.56
N ILE A 100 -0.36 -9.82 -0.26
CA ILE A 100 0.62 -9.13 -1.09
C ILE A 100 0.70 -9.79 -2.46
N GLU A 101 0.83 -11.12 -2.54
CA GLU A 101 0.89 -11.80 -3.84
C GLU A 101 -0.43 -11.66 -4.62
N GLU A 102 -1.59 -11.66 -3.95
CA GLU A 102 -2.89 -11.34 -4.57
C GLU A 102 -2.90 -9.92 -5.14
N MET A 103 -2.57 -8.90 -4.32
CA MET A 103 -2.50 -7.50 -4.75
C MET A 103 -1.53 -7.31 -5.91
N MET A 104 -0.38 -7.97 -5.86
CA MET A 104 0.62 -7.93 -6.92
C MET A 104 0.13 -8.54 -8.22
N GLY A 105 -0.61 -9.65 -8.16
CA GLY A 105 -1.25 -10.24 -9.33
C GLY A 105 -2.27 -9.29 -9.97
N LEU A 106 -3.09 -8.64 -9.15
CA LEU A 106 -4.07 -7.65 -9.61
C LEU A 106 -3.42 -6.41 -10.22
N ILE A 107 -2.40 -5.86 -9.56
CA ILE A 107 -1.65 -4.70 -10.05
C ILE A 107 -1.01 -5.05 -11.38
N LEU A 108 -0.25 -6.15 -11.46
CA LEU A 108 0.44 -6.56 -12.67
C LEU A 108 -0.53 -6.81 -13.83
N GLY A 109 -1.67 -7.47 -13.56
CA GLY A 109 -2.73 -7.65 -14.55
C GLY A 109 -3.24 -6.32 -15.11
N GLN A 110 -3.37 -5.29 -14.27
CA GLN A 110 -3.89 -3.99 -14.68
C GLN A 110 -2.86 -3.11 -15.42
N VAL A 111 -1.56 -3.21 -15.08
CA VAL A 111 -0.54 -2.30 -15.64
C VAL A 111 0.38 -2.94 -16.68
N SER A 112 0.30 -4.26 -16.91
CA SER A 112 1.15 -4.97 -17.87
C SER A 112 1.03 -4.43 -19.30
N ASP A 113 -0.19 -4.11 -19.76
CA ASP A 113 -0.43 -3.52 -21.08
C ASP A 113 0.20 -2.12 -21.25
N LYS A 114 0.63 -1.49 -20.14
CA LYS A 114 1.33 -0.20 -20.14
C LYS A 114 2.86 -0.35 -20.14
N GLY A 115 3.38 -1.58 -20.30
CA GLY A 115 4.81 -1.89 -20.33
C GLY A 115 5.45 -2.09 -18.96
N LEU A 116 4.64 -2.19 -17.90
CA LEU A 116 5.11 -2.42 -16.54
C LEU A 116 5.18 -3.91 -16.23
N ALA A 117 6.29 -4.35 -15.64
CA ALA A 117 6.54 -5.72 -15.22
C ALA A 117 7.04 -5.79 -13.78
N ARG A 118 6.98 -6.98 -13.18
CA ARG A 118 7.56 -7.21 -11.85
C ARG A 118 9.08 -7.09 -11.95
N SER A 119 9.65 -6.17 -11.18
CA SER A 119 11.09 -5.95 -11.14
C SER A 119 11.82 -7.20 -10.67
N LYS A 120 12.91 -7.56 -11.37
CA LYS A 120 13.78 -8.67 -10.98
C LYS A 120 14.71 -8.33 -9.81
N GLY A 121 14.96 -7.04 -9.55
CA GLY A 121 15.96 -6.57 -8.59
C GLY A 121 15.44 -6.35 -7.16
N THR A 122 14.13 -6.16 -6.98
CA THR A 122 13.59 -5.57 -5.74
C THR A 122 12.71 -6.55 -4.95
N GLU A 123 13.05 -7.85 -4.94
CA GLU A 123 12.60 -8.74 -3.84
C GLU A 123 13.51 -8.53 -2.63
N MET A 124 13.30 -7.44 -1.90
CA MET A 124 13.99 -7.28 -0.61
C MET A 124 13.35 -8.21 0.41
N ARG A 125 14.13 -9.17 0.91
CA ARG A 125 13.78 -10.05 2.02
C ARG A 125 14.61 -9.65 3.23
N TYR A 126 13.97 -9.09 4.24
CA TYR A 126 14.61 -8.78 5.50
C TYR A 126 13.71 -9.25 6.64
N GLU A 127 14.23 -10.05 7.57
CA GLU A 127 13.44 -10.58 8.71
C GLU A 127 12.10 -11.27 8.32
N GLY A 128 12.00 -11.81 7.10
CA GLY A 128 10.76 -12.41 6.58
C GLY A 128 9.78 -11.43 5.94
N TYR A 129 10.10 -10.13 5.91
CA TYR A 129 9.32 -9.10 5.22
C TYR A 129 9.71 -9.11 3.74
N LYS A 130 8.72 -9.22 2.84
CA LYS A 130 8.90 -9.21 1.39
C LYS A 130 8.31 -7.93 0.80
N LYS A 131 9.12 -7.21 0.01
CA LYS A 131 8.65 -6.12 -0.84
C LYS A 131 8.69 -6.57 -2.29
N HIS A 132 7.67 -6.20 -3.04
CA HIS A 132 7.53 -6.43 -4.46
C HIS A 132 7.43 -5.11 -5.18
N THR A 133 8.03 -5.00 -6.36
CA THR A 133 7.99 -3.78 -7.16
C THR A 133 7.51 -4.11 -8.56
N VAL A 134 6.61 -3.28 -9.10
CA VAL A 134 6.20 -3.28 -10.50
C VAL A 134 6.67 -1.97 -11.12
N GLU A 135 7.48 -2.05 -12.16
CA GLU A 135 8.09 -0.90 -12.84
C GLU A 135 8.26 -1.20 -14.33
N TYR A 136 8.63 -0.20 -15.12
CA TYR A 136 8.75 -0.35 -16.57
C TYR A 136 9.80 -1.42 -16.94
N GLU A 137 9.50 -2.32 -17.87
CA GLU A 137 10.39 -3.43 -18.22
C GLU A 137 11.59 -2.96 -19.06
N THR A 138 12.62 -2.44 -18.41
CA THR A 138 13.84 -1.96 -19.06
C THR A 138 15.01 -1.91 -18.10
N ASP A 139 16.23 -2.07 -18.63
CA ASP A 139 17.46 -1.80 -17.89
C ASP A 139 17.92 -0.33 -18.07
N ASN A 140 17.21 0.45 -18.90
CA ASN A 140 17.53 1.85 -19.12
C ASN A 140 16.93 2.72 -18.01
N ILE A 141 17.81 3.29 -17.18
CA ILE A 141 17.38 4.22 -16.12
C ILE A 141 16.50 5.32 -16.70
N ASP A 142 16.86 5.92 -17.85
CA ASP A 142 16.16 7.03 -18.55
C ASP A 142 14.72 6.72 -18.93
N LEU A 143 14.37 5.44 -19.03
CA LEU A 143 13.01 5.00 -19.26
C LEU A 143 12.32 4.65 -17.93
N LEU A 144 13.02 4.03 -16.97
CA LEU A 144 12.46 3.75 -15.63
C LEU A 144 11.91 5.01 -14.96
N GLY A 145 12.66 6.12 -15.00
CA GLY A 145 12.22 7.38 -14.40
C GLY A 145 11.13 8.13 -15.18
N LYS A 146 10.68 7.66 -16.36
CA LYS A 146 9.57 8.27 -17.12
C LYS A 146 8.21 7.67 -16.82
N TYR A 147 8.16 6.55 -16.12
CA TYR A 147 6.92 5.84 -15.83
C TYR A 147 6.70 5.70 -14.32
N PRO A 148 5.45 5.67 -13.85
CA PRO A 148 5.15 5.36 -12.46
C PRO A 148 5.67 3.98 -12.06
N SER A 149 5.95 3.80 -10.78
CA SER A 149 6.26 2.50 -10.19
C SER A 149 5.33 2.19 -9.02
N PHE A 150 5.06 0.91 -8.80
CA PHE A 150 4.26 0.39 -7.69
C PHE A 150 5.17 -0.43 -6.80
N SER A 151 5.01 -0.34 -5.50
CA SER A 151 5.58 -1.32 -4.59
C SER A 151 4.56 -1.79 -3.57
N VAL A 152 4.57 -3.08 -3.26
CA VAL A 152 3.75 -3.66 -2.19
C VAL A 152 4.63 -4.47 -1.27
N GLY A 153 4.55 -4.24 0.04
CA GLY A 153 5.30 -5.01 1.01
C GLY A 153 4.75 -4.89 2.42
N VAL A 154 5.32 -5.63 3.36
CA VAL A 154 4.97 -5.49 4.77
C VAL A 154 5.80 -4.37 5.39
N LEU A 155 5.17 -3.46 6.13
CA LEU A 155 5.84 -2.40 6.88
C LEU A 155 6.59 -3.02 8.07
N LYS A 156 7.89 -2.72 8.19
CA LYS A 156 8.73 -3.30 9.24
C LYS A 156 8.30 -2.81 10.62
N GLY A 157 8.16 -3.75 11.57
CA GLY A 157 7.96 -3.42 12.99
C GLY A 157 6.57 -2.88 13.34
N SER A 158 5.60 -2.92 12.42
CA SER A 158 4.22 -2.51 12.69
C SER A 158 3.49 -3.58 13.53
N ASN A 159 2.73 -3.14 14.54
CA ASN A 159 1.77 -3.98 15.27
C ASN A 159 0.43 -3.22 15.40
N PRO A 160 -0.66 -3.65 14.71
CA PRO A 160 -0.81 -4.87 13.91
C PRO A 160 0.09 -4.92 12.66
N VAL A 161 0.19 -6.08 12.01
CA VAL A 161 0.98 -6.24 10.78
C VAL A 161 0.36 -5.38 9.68
N MET A 162 1.13 -4.49 9.07
CA MET A 162 0.66 -3.60 8.01
C MET A 162 1.25 -3.97 6.67
N ILE A 163 0.42 -4.04 5.64
CA ILE A 163 0.86 -4.03 4.24
C ILE A 163 0.86 -2.58 3.78
N GLU A 164 1.93 -2.17 3.10
CA GLU A 164 2.07 -0.88 2.46
C GLU A 164 2.11 -1.05 0.95
N LEU A 165 1.19 -0.37 0.26
CA LEU A 165 1.26 -0.10 -1.17
C LEU A 165 1.79 1.33 -1.36
N THR A 166 2.88 1.47 -2.09
CA THR A 166 3.37 2.75 -2.56
C THR A 166 3.25 2.85 -4.07
N ILE A 167 2.93 4.05 -4.55
CA ILE A 167 2.92 4.39 -5.97
C ILE A 167 3.74 5.66 -6.11
N ASN A 168 4.82 5.60 -6.88
CA ASN A 168 5.71 6.73 -7.09
C ASN A 168 5.40 7.40 -8.43
N GLU A 169 5.48 8.73 -8.46
CA GLU A 169 5.52 9.49 -9.70
C GLU A 169 6.79 9.16 -10.52
N PRO A 170 6.77 9.42 -11.84
CA PRO A 170 7.98 9.50 -12.64
C PRO A 170 8.97 10.52 -12.06
N LEU A 171 10.25 10.16 -12.05
CA LEU A 171 11.35 11.03 -11.65
C LEU A 171 11.64 12.13 -12.69
N TRP A 172 11.35 11.88 -13.96
CA TRP A 172 11.51 12.87 -15.04
C TRP A 172 10.18 13.23 -15.65
N LYS A 173 9.87 14.53 -15.58
CA LYS A 173 8.66 15.16 -16.11
C LYS A 173 9.01 16.08 -17.28
#